data_AF-A7T755-F1
#
_entry.id   AF-A7T755-F1
#
_cell.length_a   1.000
_cell.length_b   1.000
_cell.length_c   1.000
_cell.angle_alpha   90.00
_cell.angle_beta   90.00
_cell.angle_gamma   90.00
#
_symmetry.space_group_name_H-M   'P 1'
#
loop_
_entity.id
_entity.type
_entity.pdbx_description
1 polymer ?
#
loop_
_entity_poly.entity_id
_entity_poly.type
_entity_poly.pdbx_seq_one_letter_code
_entity_poly.pdbx_strand_id
1 'polypeptide(L)' 'QIVVTIVPSNRKDRYDSIKKLCCLEKGVPSQVVVSRTLSKKQMLMSVCTKIGIQLNCKLGGEAWAVDIPV' A
#
# COMPACT_ATOMS: atom_id res chain seq x y z
N GLN A 1 3.01 0.15 -13.05
CA GLN A 1 3.16 -1.22 -12.49
C GLN A 1 3.50 -1.12 -11.00
N ILE A 2 2.92 -1.97 -10.14
CA ILE A 2 3.14 -1.95 -8.68
C ILE A 2 3.24 -3.37 -8.12
N VAL A 3 4.03 -3.56 -7.07
CA VAL A 3 4.13 -4.84 -6.36
C VAL A 3 3.31 -4.79 -5.08
N VAL A 4 2.40 -5.75 -4.89
CA VAL A 4 1.65 -5.94 -3.63
C VAL A 4 2.16 -7.19 -2.94
N THR A 5 2.60 -7.07 -1.69
CA THR A 5 3.16 -8.16 -0.90
C THR A 5 2.33 -8.38 0.34
N ILE A 6 1.81 -9.60 0.52
CA ILE A 6 1.08 -10.00 1.72
C ILE A 6 2.06 -10.68 2.69
N VAL A 7 2.12 -10.21 3.93
CA VAL A 7 3.00 -10.75 4.97
C VAL A 7 2.20 -11.31 6.14
N PRO A 8 2.66 -12.40 6.79
CA PRO A 8 1.92 -13.03 7.88
C PRO A 8 1.93 -12.23 9.19
N SER A 9 2.92 -11.36 9.41
CA SER A 9 3.07 -10.58 10.64
C SER A 9 3.74 -9.23 10.42
N ASN A 10 3.54 -8.30 11.36
CA ASN A 10 4.09 -6.94 11.32
C ASN A 10 5.56 -6.88 11.76
N ARG A 11 6.40 -7.68 11.12
CA ARG A 11 7.84 -7.75 11.38
C ARG A 11 8.59 -6.66 10.62
N LYS A 12 9.25 -5.77 11.34
CA LYS A 12 9.94 -4.58 10.78
C LYS A 12 11.11 -4.96 9.89
N ASP A 13 11.94 -5.92 10.29
CA ASP A 13 13.09 -6.40 9.52
C ASP A 13 12.71 -6.87 8.10
N ARG A 14 11.61 -7.63 8.00
CA ARG A 14 11.07 -8.08 6.71
C ARG A 14 10.50 -6.92 5.89
N TYR A 15 9.76 -6.02 6.53
CA TYR A 15 9.21 -4.84 5.87
C TYR A 15 10.34 -3.97 5.29
N ASP A 16 11.37 -3.69 6.09
CA ASP A 16 12.52 -2.88 5.71
C ASP A 16 13.27 -3.51 4.55
N SER A 17 13.46 -4.84 4.57
CA SER A 17 14.12 -5.59 3.48
C SER A 17 13.33 -5.51 2.18
N ILE A 18 12.00 -5.68 2.23
CA ILE A 18 11.13 -5.54 1.05
C ILE A 18 11.22 -4.11 0.50
N LYS A 19 11.19 -3.11 1.37
CA LYS A 19 11.29 -1.71 0.95
C LYS A 19 12.65 -1.36 0.36
N LYS A 20 13.75 -1.88 0.93
CA LYS A 20 15.10 -1.73 0.37
C LYS A 20 15.16 -2.25 -1.07
N LEU A 21 14.71 -3.48 -1.30
CA LEU A 21 14.69 -4.08 -2.62
C LEU A 21 13.84 -3.27 -3.61
N CYS A 22 12.60 -2.95 -3.26
CA CYS A 22 11.70 -2.25 -4.17
C CYS A 22 12.14 -0.82 -4.45
N CYS A 23 12.53 -0.06 -3.42
CA CYS A 23 12.79 1.37 -3.56
C CYS A 23 14.23 1.70 -3.97
N LEU A 24 15.23 0.92 -3.51
CA LEU A 24 16.64 1.23 -3.80
C LEU A 24 17.19 0.43 -4.97
N GLU A 25 16.85 -0.86 -5.07
CA GLU A 25 17.46 -1.73 -6.08
C GLU A 25 16.65 -1.81 -7.38
N LYS A 26 15.31 -1.84 -7.29
CA LYS A 26 14.43 -2.04 -8.46
C LYS A 26 13.68 -0.78 -8.92
N GLY A 27 13.55 0.24 -8.08
CA GLY A 27 12.81 1.46 -8.40
C GLY A 27 11.31 1.24 -8.66
N VAL A 28 10.69 0.23 -8.04
CA VAL A 28 9.27 -0.10 -8.23
C VAL A 28 8.43 0.31 -7.03
N PRO A 29 7.27 0.96 -7.24
CA PRO A 29 6.31 1.19 -6.17
C PRO A 29 5.89 -0.14 -5.51
N SER A 30 5.71 -0.11 -4.20
CA SER A 30 5.33 -1.31 -3.43
C SER A 30 4.32 -1.06 -2.32
N GLN A 31 3.43 -2.03 -2.13
CA GLN A 31 2.42 -2.06 -1.08
C GLN A 31 2.57 -3.32 -0.24
N VAL A 32 2.76 -3.17 1.07
CA VAL A 32 2.86 -4.31 2.00
C VAL A 32 1.60 -4.37 2.84
N VAL A 33 0.97 -5.54 2.92
CA VAL A 33 -0.28 -5.77 3.65
C VAL A 33 -0.10 -6.93 4.61
N VAL A 34 -0.50 -6.76 5.87
CA VAL A 34 -0.47 -7.88 6.83
C VAL A 34 -1.71 -8.74 6.62
N SER A 35 -1.54 -10.06 6.49
CA SER A 35 -2.63 -11.02 6.21
C SER A 35 -3.78 -10.89 7.20
N ARG A 36 -3.49 -10.71 8.49
CA ARG A 36 -4.49 -10.51 9.56
C ARG A 36 -5.46 -9.36 9.29
N THR A 37 -5.03 -8.34 8.54
CA THR A 37 -5.86 -7.17 8.20
C THR A 37 -6.90 -7.54 7.14
N LEU A 38 -6.60 -8.51 6.27
CA LEU A 38 -7.52 -9.04 5.26
C LEU A 38 -8.46 -10.12 5.82
N SER A 39 -8.08 -10.78 6.92
CA SER A 39 -8.91 -11.84 7.52
C SER A 39 -10.16 -11.31 8.24
N LYS A 40 -10.26 -10.01 8.52
CA LYS A 40 -11.42 -9.40 9.20
C LYS A 40 -12.56 -9.13 8.22
N LYS A 41 -13.41 -10.13 7.98
CA LYS A 41 -14.51 -10.08 6.98
C LYS A 41 -15.38 -8.81 7.05
N GLN A 42 -15.80 -8.39 8.25
CA GLN A 42 -16.62 -7.18 8.43
C GLN A 42 -15.94 -5.89 7.93
N MET A 43 -14.61 -5.81 8.01
CA MET A 43 -13.85 -4.62 7.64
C MET A 43 -13.16 -4.74 6.28
N LEU A 44 -13.26 -5.90 5.61
CA LEU A 44 -12.50 -6.21 4.41
C LEU A 44 -12.70 -5.16 3.32
N MET A 45 -13.94 -4.75 3.06
CA MET A 45 -14.23 -3.74 2.05
C MET A 45 -13.55 -2.40 2.38
N SER A 46 -13.69 -1.89 3.61
CA SER A 46 -13.05 -0.64 4.03
C SER A 46 -11.52 -0.70 3.93
N VAL A 47 -10.93 -1.85 4.31
CA VAL A 47 -9.48 -2.10 4.20
C VAL A 47 -9.05 -2.09 2.74
N CYS A 48 -9.75 -2.83 1.87
CA CYS A 48 -9.46 -2.87 0.44
C CYS A 48 -9.60 -1.50 -0.22
N THR A 49 -10.62 -0.71 0.13
CA THR A 49 -10.79 0.65 -0.37
C THR A 49 -9.59 1.53 0.00
N LYS A 50 -9.14 1.49 1.26
CA LYS A 50 -7.96 2.25 1.71
C LYS A 50 -6.68 1.81 0.98
N ILE A 51 -6.51 0.51 0.77
CA ILE A 51 -5.37 -0.02 0.00
C ILE A 51 -5.45 0.48 -1.45
N GLY A 52 -6.62 0.42 -2.09
CA GLY A 52 -6.83 0.89 -3.46
C GLY A 52 -6.47 2.37 -3.63
N ILE A 53 -6.94 3.23 -2.72
CA ILE A 53 -6.59 4.66 -2.71
C ILE A 53 -5.06 4.83 -2.58
N GLN A 54 -4.42 4.08 -1.68
CA GLN A 54 -2.97 4.15 -1.50
C GLN A 54 -2.20 3.68 -2.74
N LEU A 55 -2.71 2.67 -3.46
CA LEU A 55 -2.12 2.23 -4.73
C LEU A 55 -2.23 3.34 -5.79
N ASN A 56 -3.38 4.02 -5.88
CA ASN A 56 -3.57 5.15 -6.79
C ASN A 56 -2.54 6.26 -6.52
N CYS A 57 -2.39 6.67 -5.25
CA CYS A 57 -1.42 7.68 -4.84
C CYS A 57 0.03 7.32 -5.16
N LYS A 58 0.40 6.05 -5.04
CA LYS A 58 1.76 5.57 -5.37
C LYS A 58 2.06 5.55 -6.86
N LEU A 59 1.03 5.59 -7.69
CA LEU A 59 1.16 5.66 -9.15
C LEU A 59 1.04 7.10 -9.67
N GLY A 60 1.00 8.09 -8.78
CA GLY A 60 0.89 9.51 -9.13
C GLY A 60 -0.54 10.03 -9.23
N GLY A 61 -1.55 9.20 -8.89
CA GLY A 61 -2.94 9.64 -8.82
C GLY A 61 -3.26 10.41 -7.54
N GLU A 62 -4.31 11.21 -7.58
CA GLU A 62 -4.79 11.97 -6.42
C GLU A 62 -6.05 11.30 -5.84
N ALA A 63 -6.14 11.25 -4.51
CA ALA A 63 -7.28 10.63 -3.83
C ALA A 63 -8.49 11.57 -3.75
N TRP A 64 -8.23 12.86 -3.65
CA TRP A 64 -9.21 13.94 -3.58
C TRP A 64 -8.51 15.24 -3.98
N ALA A 65 -9.30 16.23 -4.35
CA ALA A 65 -8.86 17.59 -4.60
C ALA A 65 -9.85 18.56 -3.94
N VAL A 66 -9.40 19.77 -3.68
CA VAL A 66 -10.26 20.89 -3.26
C VAL A 66 -10.10 21.98 -4.31
N ASP A 67 -11.23 22.59 -4.69
CA ASP A 67 -11.22 23.73 -5.59
C ASP A 67 -10.59 24.93 -4.88
N ILE A 68 -9.47 25.43 -5.39
CA ILE A 68 -8.78 26.60 -4.84
C ILE A 68 -9.19 27.79 -5.71
N PRO A 69 -10.05 28.69 -5.21
CA PRO A 69 -10.40 29.90 -5.95
C PRO A 69 -9.14 30.77 -6.07
N VAL A 70 -8.74 31.05 -7.31
CA VAL A 70 -7.61 31.91 -7.69
C VAL A 70 -7.98 33.38 -7.60
#